data_AF-A0AAD9DJC9-F1
#
_entry.id   AF-A0AAD9DJC9-F1
#
_cell.length_a   1.000
_cell.length_b   1.000
_cell.length_c   1.000
_cell.angle_alpha   90.00
_cell.angle_beta   90.00
_cell.angle_gamma   90.00
#
_symmetry.space_group_name_H-M   'P 1'
#
loop_
_entity.id
_entity.type
_entity.pdbx_description
1 polymer ?
#
loop_
_entity_poly.entity_id
_entity_poly.type
_entity_poly.pdbx_seq_one_letter_code
_entity_poly.pdbx_strand_id
1 'polypeptide(L)'
;MPSTVGRRLMQKNMRKAAKAREKDNMSGGDEFEDDPATEADEGNYTYPDHLDDDDDEKEDQPTGRSIFGRGGRKITERASSFGDPGFNKSDTTLKALSDPQSELARFLLTKRGDDMKWKSMRSIENRAAIFGKDSSMVKGMRSNLVWFYSMSLEPLDVRKERIIMLAEAYAIFGALFLSGTWVLYEWGSSLGYGGCSLDDSFACHPGLDRAFEAIMTMAITSNLFMAMFASFLWLMSVLFSGTHQNWVFGCRHLLVICHTLLCCVLVLTIAGVGVGILTKLAPNWPELVIAMAFFLIIAVCGVYQSSVLIATQLPLEYYHFPLWFKWGILPFPMLTKKSRDKIRAGAHQRAKELKARAFKERTVLDPSVSLKDSFSPIGRLLRAAADNIGKKDHDISQYEARLEKDWYTKTEELKSMTVDILARYMPRRMADEVHRTLTLELDSPTLNEAGGLISVSIGRGEVDDDDNGEKRVSWKIDLSDAQMRDT
;
A
#
# COMPACT_ATOMS: atom_id res chain seq x y z
N MET A 1 -10.29 -61.34 -8.11
CA MET A 1 -11.44 -60.48 -8.51
C MET A 1 -12.03 -59.82 -7.26
N PRO A 2 -12.55 -58.58 -7.32
CA PRO A 2 -13.16 -57.94 -6.14
C PRO A 2 -14.48 -58.60 -5.76
N SER A 3 -14.68 -58.83 -4.46
CA SER A 3 -15.82 -59.58 -3.92
C SER A 3 -17.17 -58.91 -4.15
N THR A 4 -18.23 -59.72 -4.20
CA THR A 4 -19.62 -59.26 -4.32
C THR A 4 -20.05 -58.33 -3.19
N VAL A 5 -19.48 -58.50 -1.98
CA VAL A 5 -19.67 -57.60 -0.84
C VAL A 5 -19.12 -56.20 -1.13
N GLY A 6 -17.90 -56.10 -1.67
CA GLY A 6 -17.27 -54.82 -2.01
C GLY A 6 -18.08 -54.01 -3.02
N ARG A 7 -18.62 -54.66 -4.07
CA ARG A 7 -19.47 -54.00 -5.07
C ARG A 7 -20.77 -53.44 -4.46
N ARG A 8 -21.41 -54.20 -3.55
CA ARG A 8 -22.63 -53.75 -2.85
C ARG A 8 -22.37 -52.55 -1.94
N LEU A 9 -21.23 -52.52 -1.23
CA LEU A 9 -20.84 -51.39 -0.39
C LEU A 9 -20.56 -50.13 -1.24
N MET A 10 -19.85 -50.28 -2.36
CA MET A 10 -19.57 -49.19 -3.30
C MET A 10 -20.84 -48.59 -3.91
N GLN A 11 -21.80 -49.42 -4.36
CA GLN A 11 -23.12 -48.96 -4.82
C GLN A 11 -23.90 -48.23 -3.72
N LYS A 12 -23.86 -48.71 -2.46
CA LYS A 12 -24.56 -48.07 -1.34
C LYS A 12 -23.98 -46.69 -1.05
N ASN A 13 -22.65 -46.53 -1.14
CA ASN A 13 -21.97 -45.24 -0.97
C ASN A 13 -22.25 -44.29 -2.14
N MET A 14 -22.23 -44.75 -3.39
CA MET A 14 -22.61 -43.92 -4.56
C MET A 14 -24.05 -43.43 -4.48
N ARG A 15 -25.02 -44.28 -4.10
CA ARG A 15 -26.41 -43.86 -3.88
C ARG A 15 -26.55 -42.84 -2.75
N LYS A 16 -25.74 -42.94 -1.68
CA LYS A 16 -25.73 -41.96 -0.59
C LYS A 16 -25.13 -40.61 -1.03
N ALA A 17 -24.11 -40.62 -1.89
CA ALA A 17 -23.52 -39.41 -2.47
C ALA A 17 -24.44 -38.71 -3.50
N ALA A 18 -25.19 -39.48 -4.30
CA ALA A 18 -26.17 -38.94 -5.23
C ALA A 18 -27.28 -38.18 -4.49
N LYS A 19 -27.88 -38.79 -3.46
CA LYS A 19 -28.94 -38.16 -2.65
C LYS A 19 -28.48 -36.95 -1.83
N ALA A 20 -27.18 -36.77 -1.61
CA ALA A 20 -26.67 -35.54 -1.01
C ALA A 20 -26.77 -34.36 -2.00
N ARG A 21 -26.23 -34.54 -3.22
CA ARG A 21 -26.28 -33.53 -4.29
C ARG A 21 -27.70 -33.16 -4.73
N GLU A 22 -28.62 -34.13 -4.69
CA GLU A 22 -30.03 -33.91 -4.99
C GLU A 22 -30.69 -32.97 -3.96
N LYS A 23 -30.23 -32.99 -2.70
CA LYS A 23 -30.76 -32.15 -1.63
C LYS A 23 -30.18 -30.73 -1.63
N ASP A 24 -28.92 -30.57 -2.03
CA ASP A 24 -28.25 -29.27 -2.17
C ASP A 24 -28.83 -28.42 -3.34
N ASN A 25 -29.60 -29.05 -4.24
CA ASN A 25 -30.20 -28.42 -5.43
C ASN A 25 -31.68 -28.01 -5.25
N MET A 26 -32.28 -28.19 -4.07
CA MET A 26 -33.73 -27.99 -3.80
C MET A 26 -34.03 -26.98 -2.68
N SER A 27 -33.14 -26.02 -2.43
CA SER A 27 -33.34 -24.96 -1.41
C SER A 27 -33.31 -23.56 -2.02
N GLY A 28 -34.00 -23.37 -3.14
CA GLY A 28 -34.11 -22.09 -3.84
C GLY A 28 -35.55 -21.86 -4.25
N GLY A 29 -36.20 -20.92 -3.56
CA GLY A 29 -37.61 -20.55 -3.70
C GLY A 29 -38.58 -21.45 -2.92
N ASP A 30 -39.53 -20.93 -2.14
CA ASP A 30 -39.64 -19.57 -1.56
C ASP A 30 -39.98 -19.70 -0.05
N GLU A 31 -41.00 -19.15 0.64
CA GLU A 31 -42.13 -18.25 0.34
C GLU A 31 -42.71 -17.78 1.69
N PHE A 32 -42.81 -16.46 1.99
CA PHE A 32 -43.63 -15.93 3.10
C PHE A 32 -43.89 -14.41 3.00
N GLU A 33 -45.10 -13.99 3.36
CA GLU A 33 -45.66 -12.66 3.13
C GLU A 33 -45.67 -11.73 4.38
N ASP A 34 -46.04 -10.48 4.08
CA ASP A 34 -46.64 -9.43 4.93
C ASP A 34 -45.80 -8.47 5.79
N ASP A 35 -46.23 -7.21 5.63
CA ASP A 35 -45.74 -5.92 6.14
C ASP A 35 -46.45 -5.59 7.49
N PRO A 36 -46.04 -4.57 8.29
CA PRO A 36 -46.29 -3.18 7.87
C PRO A 36 -45.23 -2.13 8.29
N ALA A 37 -44.81 -1.34 7.31
CA ALA A 37 -44.75 0.13 7.31
C ALA A 37 -44.19 0.87 8.55
N THR A 38 -43.12 1.63 8.35
CA THR A 38 -42.82 2.84 9.15
C THR A 38 -42.16 3.89 8.26
N GLU A 39 -42.64 5.13 8.32
CA GLU A 39 -42.16 6.26 7.52
C GLU A 39 -40.90 6.90 8.12
N ALA A 40 -39.89 7.17 7.29
CA ALA A 40 -38.74 8.06 7.53
C ALA A 40 -37.97 8.22 6.20
N ASP A 41 -38.39 9.11 5.29
CA ASP A 41 -38.16 10.57 5.28
C ASP A 41 -36.74 10.96 4.84
N GLU A 42 -36.65 11.85 3.84
CA GLU A 42 -35.41 12.13 3.09
C GLU A 42 -34.63 13.31 3.70
N GLY A 43 -33.67 12.98 4.57
CA GLY A 43 -32.79 13.95 5.23
C GLY A 43 -31.86 14.74 4.29
N ASN A 44 -32.41 15.77 3.62
CA ASN A 44 -31.70 16.68 2.73
C ASN A 44 -30.81 17.67 3.52
N TYR A 45 -29.49 17.44 3.54
CA TYR A 45 -28.53 18.27 4.27
C TYR A 45 -28.23 19.60 3.54
N THR A 46 -28.96 20.64 3.91
CA THR A 46 -28.66 22.04 3.55
C THR A 46 -27.71 22.64 4.59
N TYR A 47 -26.66 23.35 4.15
CA TYR A 47 -25.83 24.16 5.04
C TYR A 47 -26.57 25.47 5.40
N PRO A 48 -26.69 25.83 6.69
CA PRO A 48 -27.09 27.18 7.09
C PRO A 48 -25.88 28.12 7.04
N ASP A 49 -25.98 29.17 6.23
CA ASP A 49 -25.19 30.39 6.42
C ASP A 49 -25.74 31.19 7.61
N HIS A 50 -24.86 31.98 8.24
CA HIS A 50 -25.11 33.16 9.09
C HIS A 50 -26.38 33.20 9.98
N LEU A 51 -26.12 33.43 11.28
CA LEU A 51 -26.63 34.65 11.92
C LEU A 51 -25.61 35.15 12.96
N ASP A 52 -25.52 36.47 13.07
CA ASP A 52 -24.90 37.17 14.19
C ASP A 52 -25.88 37.19 15.39
N ASP A 53 -25.37 37.37 16.61
CA ASP A 53 -25.87 38.35 17.60
C ASP A 53 -25.03 38.29 18.89
N ASP A 54 -25.09 39.38 19.66
CA ASP A 54 -24.29 39.66 20.86
C ASP A 54 -24.64 38.80 22.09
N ASP A 55 -23.70 38.64 23.03
CA ASP A 55 -23.89 39.18 24.40
C ASP A 55 -22.59 39.21 25.23
N ASP A 56 -22.54 40.11 26.23
CA ASP A 56 -21.41 40.33 27.16
C ASP A 56 -21.33 39.27 28.29
N GLU A 57 -20.12 38.84 28.67
CA GLU A 57 -19.74 38.80 30.10
C GLU A 57 -18.20 38.83 30.35
N LYS A 58 -17.78 38.84 31.63
CA LYS A 58 -16.56 39.53 32.09
C LYS A 58 -15.51 38.63 32.76
N GLU A 59 -14.32 39.23 32.91
CA GLU A 59 -13.19 38.82 33.77
C GLU A 59 -12.46 37.52 33.32
N ASP A 60 -11.14 37.38 33.47
CA ASP A 60 -10.23 38.09 34.38
C ASP A 60 -8.86 38.43 33.72
N GLN A 61 -8.11 39.39 34.28
CA GLN A 61 -6.79 39.81 33.76
C GLN A 61 -5.59 39.25 34.57
N PRO A 62 -4.52 38.82 33.88
CA PRO A 62 -3.16 38.91 34.42
C PRO A 62 -2.33 39.96 33.65
N THR A 63 -1.88 41.02 34.35
CA THR A 63 -1.20 42.20 33.77
C THR A 63 0.29 41.96 33.45
N GLY A 64 0.57 41.19 32.39
CA GLY A 64 1.91 40.89 31.88
C GLY A 64 2.62 42.06 31.16
N ARG A 65 3.17 43.03 31.90
CA ARG A 65 3.81 44.25 31.35
C ARG A 65 5.16 43.99 30.67
N SER A 66 5.16 43.65 29.38
CA SER A 66 6.37 43.57 28.54
C SER A 66 6.61 44.86 27.73
N ILE A 67 7.68 45.59 28.03
CA ILE A 67 8.09 46.79 27.29
C ILE A 67 9.23 46.40 26.34
N PHE A 68 8.97 46.30 25.03
CA PHE A 68 10.05 46.27 24.03
C PHE A 68 9.82 47.16 22.82
N GLY A 69 10.83 47.99 22.56
CA GLY A 69 10.79 49.15 21.67
C GLY A 69 10.38 48.88 20.21
N ARG A 70 9.73 49.89 19.65
CA ARG A 70 9.33 50.03 18.23
C ARG A 70 10.55 50.20 17.31
N GLY A 71 11.37 49.15 17.20
CA GLY A 71 12.59 49.12 16.39
C GLY A 71 12.49 48.14 15.23
N GLY A 72 12.28 48.65 14.02
CA GLY A 72 12.08 47.83 12.81
C GLY A 72 13.30 47.03 12.38
N ARG A 73 13.47 45.82 12.92
CA ARG A 73 14.35 44.81 12.32
C ARG A 73 13.62 44.11 11.18
N LYS A 74 14.17 44.20 9.97
CA LYS A 74 13.84 43.21 8.93
C LYS A 74 14.18 41.84 9.49
N ILE A 75 13.19 40.96 9.62
CA ILE A 75 13.44 39.53 9.79
C ILE A 75 13.97 39.05 8.44
N THR A 76 15.29 39.10 8.28
CA THR A 76 15.94 38.33 7.22
C THR A 76 15.76 36.87 7.58
N GLU A 77 14.89 36.18 6.86
CA GLU A 77 14.82 34.72 6.89
C GLU A 77 16.18 34.18 6.42
N ARG A 78 17.08 33.97 7.39
CA ARG A 78 18.23 33.09 7.20
C ARG A 78 17.68 31.68 7.13
N ALA A 79 17.19 31.30 5.96
CA ALA A 79 17.09 29.92 5.54
C ALA A 79 18.47 29.30 5.80
N SER A 80 18.57 28.50 6.86
CA SER A 80 19.82 27.94 7.33
C SER A 80 20.27 26.88 6.35
N SER A 81 21.04 27.30 5.34
CA SER A 81 21.60 26.46 4.29
C SER A 81 22.69 25.54 4.84
N PHE A 82 22.30 24.62 5.72
CA PHE A 82 22.99 23.36 5.99
C PHE A 82 22.77 22.41 4.80
N GLY A 83 23.14 22.90 3.61
CA GLY A 83 23.14 22.15 2.36
C GLY A 83 24.35 21.25 2.31
N ASP A 84 24.35 20.16 3.09
CA ASP A 84 25.29 19.06 2.92
C ASP A 84 25.09 18.48 1.50
N PRO A 85 26.10 18.58 0.60
CA PRO A 85 25.98 18.06 -0.76
C PRO A 85 25.80 16.54 -0.81
N GLY A 86 26.14 15.83 0.28
CA GLY A 86 26.03 14.38 0.42
C GLY A 86 24.60 13.87 0.62
N PHE A 87 23.67 14.69 1.14
CA PHE A 87 22.26 14.28 1.27
C PHE A 87 21.53 14.40 -0.07
N ASN A 88 21.85 13.42 -0.92
CA ASN A 88 21.72 13.47 -2.37
C ASN A 88 20.30 13.80 -2.85
N LYS A 89 20.19 14.64 -3.89
CA LYS A 89 18.93 14.97 -4.61
C LYS A 89 18.35 13.76 -5.39
N SER A 90 18.69 12.53 -5.02
CA SER A 90 18.06 11.28 -5.43
C SER A 90 16.86 10.90 -4.55
N ASP A 91 16.90 11.21 -3.25
CA ASP A 91 16.11 10.52 -2.23
C ASP A 91 14.83 11.26 -1.82
N THR A 92 14.23 12.04 -2.73
CA THR A 92 12.91 12.62 -2.50
C THR A 92 11.80 11.63 -2.86
N THR A 93 10.69 11.66 -2.12
CA THR A 93 9.50 10.81 -2.40
C THR A 93 9.04 10.99 -3.86
N LEU A 94 9.03 12.24 -4.37
CA LEU A 94 8.67 12.55 -5.76
C LEU A 94 9.64 11.94 -6.78
N LYS A 95 10.95 11.96 -6.53
CA LYS A 95 11.92 11.37 -7.45
C LYS A 95 11.87 9.84 -7.43
N ALA A 96 11.68 9.23 -6.26
CA ALA A 96 11.40 7.80 -6.15
C ALA A 96 10.11 7.44 -6.94
N LEU A 97 9.04 8.23 -6.84
CA LEU A 97 7.83 8.03 -7.65
C LEU A 97 8.06 8.19 -9.16
N SER A 98 8.98 9.07 -9.58
CA SER A 98 9.31 9.30 -10.99
C SER A 98 10.13 8.19 -11.65
N ASP A 99 10.93 7.46 -10.87
CA ASP A 99 11.73 6.34 -11.36
C ASP A 99 10.93 5.02 -11.30
N PRO A 100 10.56 4.41 -12.45
CA PRO A 100 9.83 3.14 -12.47
C PRO A 100 10.64 1.94 -11.94
N GLN A 101 11.94 2.10 -11.69
CA GLN A 101 12.77 1.07 -11.05
C GLN A 101 12.82 1.17 -9.52
N SER A 102 12.35 2.27 -8.93
CA SER A 102 12.37 2.44 -7.48
C SER A 102 11.40 1.49 -6.77
N GLU A 103 11.69 1.16 -5.50
CA GLU A 103 10.76 0.37 -4.68
C GLU A 103 9.42 1.08 -4.44
N LEU A 104 9.40 2.41 -4.33
CA LEU A 104 8.18 3.17 -4.09
C LEU A 104 7.26 3.19 -5.33
N ALA A 105 7.84 3.35 -6.52
CA ALA A 105 7.08 3.22 -7.76
C ALA A 105 6.57 1.79 -7.94
N ARG A 106 7.40 0.77 -7.67
CA ARG A 106 7.02 -0.66 -7.73
C ARG A 106 5.96 -1.06 -6.71
N PHE A 107 5.86 -0.36 -5.56
CA PHE A 107 4.83 -0.56 -4.54
C PHE A 107 3.44 -0.11 -5.03
N LEU A 108 3.35 1.06 -5.67
CA LEU A 108 2.09 1.55 -6.25
C LEU A 108 1.76 0.87 -7.58
N LEU A 109 2.77 0.53 -8.37
CA LEU A 109 2.63 -0.17 -9.65
C LEU A 109 2.52 -1.68 -9.45
N THR A 110 1.64 -2.12 -8.55
CA THR A 110 1.01 -3.44 -8.62
C THR A 110 0.32 -3.60 -9.96
N LYS A 111 1.06 -4.10 -10.97
CA LYS A 111 0.50 -4.46 -12.27
C LYS A 111 -0.65 -5.43 -12.03
N ARG A 112 -1.82 -5.11 -12.59
CA ARG A 112 -2.96 -6.02 -12.70
C ARG A 112 -2.60 -7.16 -13.66
N GLY A 113 -1.76 -8.07 -13.19
CA GLY A 113 -1.44 -9.32 -13.86
C GLY A 113 -2.61 -10.26 -13.70
N ASP A 114 -3.61 -10.12 -14.58
CA ASP A 114 -4.74 -11.07 -14.65
C ASP A 114 -4.24 -12.50 -14.98
N ASP A 115 -3.00 -12.62 -15.50
CA ASP A 115 -2.29 -13.89 -15.72
C ASP A 115 -1.23 -14.27 -14.66
N MET A 116 -1.16 -13.58 -13.50
CA MET A 116 -0.43 -14.10 -12.33
C MET A 116 -1.23 -15.25 -11.68
N LYS A 117 -1.30 -16.38 -12.39
CA LYS A 117 -1.83 -17.65 -11.91
C LYS A 117 -0.97 -18.13 -10.74
N TRP A 118 -1.47 -17.94 -9.52
CA TRP A 118 -0.87 -18.38 -8.23
C TRP A 118 -0.51 -19.87 -8.14
N LYS A 119 -0.83 -20.70 -9.14
CA LYS A 119 -0.66 -22.15 -9.16
C LYS A 119 0.78 -22.64 -8.94
N SER A 120 1.81 -21.79 -9.00
CA SER A 120 3.11 -22.14 -8.41
C SER A 120 4.00 -20.93 -8.06
N MET A 121 3.85 -20.38 -6.84
CA MET A 121 4.90 -19.53 -6.25
C MET A 121 6.25 -20.27 -6.11
N ARG A 122 6.22 -21.57 -5.80
CA ARG A 122 7.42 -22.43 -5.75
C ARG A 122 8.15 -22.51 -7.09
N SER A 123 7.44 -22.45 -8.23
CA SER A 123 8.05 -22.39 -9.56
C SER A 123 8.77 -21.06 -9.80
N ILE A 124 8.28 -19.95 -9.26
CA ILE A 124 8.95 -18.64 -9.38
C ILE A 124 10.25 -18.64 -8.58
N GLU A 125 10.25 -19.19 -7.37
CA GLU A 125 11.46 -19.32 -6.54
C GLU A 125 12.47 -20.30 -7.17
N ASN A 126 12.02 -21.46 -7.64
CA ASN A 126 12.89 -22.41 -8.35
C ASN A 126 13.42 -21.86 -9.68
N ARG A 127 12.62 -21.08 -10.45
CA ARG A 127 13.10 -20.43 -11.69
C ARG A 127 14.10 -19.31 -11.41
N ALA A 128 13.93 -18.55 -10.34
CA ALA A 128 14.88 -17.52 -9.92
C ALA A 128 16.25 -18.11 -9.54
N ALA A 129 16.29 -19.34 -9.01
CA ALA A 129 17.53 -20.09 -8.76
C ALA A 129 18.18 -20.67 -10.04
N ILE A 130 17.42 -20.86 -11.12
CA ILE A 130 17.91 -21.48 -12.38
C ILE A 130 18.37 -20.41 -13.39
N PHE A 131 17.67 -19.28 -13.52
CA PHE A 131 17.97 -18.24 -14.51
C PHE A 131 18.90 -17.14 -13.97
N GLY A 132 20.15 -17.53 -13.73
CA GLY A 132 21.20 -16.69 -13.15
C GLY A 132 21.79 -15.60 -14.06
N LYS A 133 20.99 -14.60 -14.49
CA LYS A 133 21.48 -13.24 -14.76
C LYS A 133 20.37 -12.17 -14.78
N ASP A 134 19.32 -12.34 -15.58
CA ASP A 134 18.34 -11.28 -15.85
C ASP A 134 17.18 -11.19 -14.85
N SER A 135 17.45 -11.47 -13.57
CA SER A 135 16.41 -11.52 -12.52
C SER A 135 15.89 -10.15 -12.06
N SER A 136 16.40 -9.03 -12.61
CA SER A 136 16.09 -7.65 -12.19
C SER A 136 14.60 -7.28 -12.25
N MET A 137 13.85 -7.83 -13.21
CA MET A 137 12.39 -7.67 -13.33
C MET A 137 11.59 -8.61 -12.41
N VAL A 138 12.17 -9.70 -11.92
CA VAL A 138 11.49 -10.74 -11.13
C VAL A 138 12.01 -10.79 -9.68
N LYS A 139 12.83 -9.81 -9.27
CA LYS A 139 13.15 -9.52 -7.87
C LYS A 139 11.91 -8.93 -7.18
N GLY A 140 10.91 -9.79 -6.98
CA GLY A 140 9.58 -9.46 -6.48
C GLY A 140 9.69 -8.73 -5.15
N MET A 141 8.90 -7.65 -5.02
CA MET A 141 9.13 -6.59 -4.04
C MET A 141 8.71 -6.97 -2.61
N ARG A 142 9.43 -7.95 -2.04
CA ARG A 142 9.38 -8.41 -0.64
C ARG A 142 10.30 -7.54 0.23
N SER A 143 10.25 -6.23 0.05
CA SER A 143 11.03 -5.28 0.85
C SER A 143 10.33 -5.08 2.18
N ASN A 144 11.03 -5.20 3.30
CA ASN A 144 10.44 -4.94 4.62
C ASN A 144 10.00 -3.46 4.78
N LEU A 145 10.55 -2.56 3.95
CA LEU A 145 10.26 -1.11 3.93
C LEU A 145 8.81 -0.77 3.56
N VAL A 146 8.08 -1.74 2.99
CA VAL A 146 6.66 -1.67 2.58
C VAL A 146 5.74 -1.06 3.64
N TRP A 147 5.95 -1.37 4.92
CA TRP A 147 5.19 -0.82 6.05
C TRP A 147 5.18 0.72 6.10
N PHE A 148 6.23 1.37 5.60
CA PHE A 148 6.45 2.81 5.73
C PHE A 148 6.42 3.52 4.37
N TYR A 149 6.29 2.79 3.26
CA TYR A 149 6.08 3.38 1.94
C TYR A 149 4.70 4.01 1.78
N SER A 150 3.64 3.50 2.41
CA SER A 150 2.34 4.17 2.44
C SER A 150 2.34 5.43 3.31
N MET A 151 2.94 5.37 4.51
CA MET A 151 3.17 6.55 5.36
C MET A 151 3.96 7.64 4.61
N SER A 152 4.95 7.26 3.80
CA SER A 152 5.74 8.20 2.98
C SER A 152 4.90 8.94 1.91
N LEU A 153 3.64 8.57 1.68
CA LEU A 153 2.71 9.11 0.67
C LEU A 153 1.47 9.81 1.28
N GLU A 154 1.46 10.06 2.59
CA GLU A 154 0.41 10.82 3.27
C GLU A 154 0.74 12.32 3.35
N PRO A 155 -0.22 13.24 3.60
CA PRO A 155 0.05 14.68 3.70
C PRO A 155 1.27 15.02 4.57
N LEU A 156 2.04 16.05 4.21
CA LEU A 156 3.30 16.39 4.91
C LEU A 156 3.14 16.52 6.43
N ASP A 157 2.05 17.11 6.90
CA ASP A 157 1.85 17.37 8.32
C ASP A 157 1.43 16.10 9.07
N VAL A 158 0.52 15.31 8.47
CA VAL A 158 0.17 13.95 8.92
C VAL A 158 1.41 13.04 8.98
N ARG A 159 2.34 13.18 8.01
CA ARG A 159 3.63 12.46 7.98
C ARG A 159 4.50 12.80 9.20
N LYS A 160 4.64 14.09 9.54
CA LYS A 160 5.45 14.56 10.68
C LYS A 160 4.89 14.06 12.01
N GLU A 161 3.58 14.24 12.21
CA GLU A 161 2.88 13.84 13.43
C GLU A 161 2.98 12.31 13.64
N ARG A 162 2.70 11.52 12.59
CA ARG A 162 2.71 10.05 12.68
C ARG A 162 4.09 9.45 12.92
N ILE A 163 5.18 10.03 12.40
CA ILE A 163 6.52 9.48 12.71
C ILE A 163 6.93 9.79 14.15
N ILE A 164 6.53 10.93 14.71
CA ILE A 164 6.75 11.24 16.13
C ILE A 164 5.95 10.26 17.00
N MET A 165 4.62 10.18 16.81
CA MET A 165 3.76 9.26 17.58
C MET A 165 4.19 7.79 17.47
N LEU A 166 4.63 7.34 16.29
CA LEU A 166 5.07 5.95 16.10
C LEU A 166 6.42 5.67 16.78
N ALA A 167 7.37 6.61 16.74
CA ALA A 167 8.64 6.47 17.43
C ALA A 167 8.47 6.52 18.95
N GLU A 168 7.59 7.40 19.44
CA GLU A 168 7.17 7.46 20.84
C GLU A 168 6.54 6.14 21.31
N ALA A 169 5.58 5.61 20.54
CA ALA A 169 4.95 4.32 20.83
C ALA A 169 5.97 3.17 20.87
N TYR A 170 6.91 3.08 19.93
CA TYR A 170 7.97 2.07 19.99
C TYR A 170 8.89 2.23 21.22
N ALA A 171 9.16 3.47 21.67
CA ALA A 171 9.99 3.72 22.84
C ALA A 171 9.26 3.32 24.14
N ILE A 172 8.01 3.76 24.29
CA ILE A 172 7.14 3.44 25.43
C ILE A 172 6.90 1.93 25.51
N PHE A 173 6.52 1.28 24.40
CA PHE A 173 6.31 -0.17 24.39
C PHE A 173 7.60 -0.96 24.63
N GLY A 174 8.77 -0.49 24.17
CA GLY A 174 10.05 -1.12 24.49
C GLY A 174 10.35 -1.10 26.00
N ALA A 175 10.06 0.00 26.69
CA ALA A 175 10.23 0.13 28.13
C ALA A 175 9.17 -0.67 28.93
N LEU A 176 7.91 -0.65 28.51
CA LEU A 176 6.82 -1.40 29.16
C LEU A 176 7.00 -2.92 29.00
N PHE A 177 7.34 -3.38 27.79
CA PHE A 177 7.59 -4.80 27.55
C PHE A 177 8.89 -5.28 28.22
N LEU A 178 9.91 -4.44 28.42
CA LEU A 178 11.07 -4.79 29.24
C LEU A 178 10.64 -5.22 30.66
N SER A 179 9.73 -4.47 31.29
CA SER A 179 9.20 -4.78 32.61
C SER A 179 8.40 -6.10 32.62
N GLY A 180 7.55 -6.32 31.61
CA GLY A 180 6.81 -7.57 31.46
C GLY A 180 7.71 -8.78 31.21
N THR A 181 8.72 -8.66 30.35
CA THR A 181 9.73 -9.70 30.11
C THR A 181 10.57 -9.97 31.36
N TRP A 182 10.86 -8.96 32.18
CA TRP A 182 11.57 -9.14 33.45
C TRP A 182 10.77 -9.96 34.46
N VAL A 183 9.49 -9.62 34.68
CA VAL A 183 8.58 -10.39 35.57
C VAL A 183 8.45 -11.84 35.09
N LEU A 184 8.37 -12.06 33.77
CA LEU A 184 8.37 -13.42 33.20
C LEU A 184 9.69 -14.15 33.43
N TYR A 185 10.84 -13.48 33.38
CA TYR A 185 12.15 -14.06 33.66
C TYR A 185 12.30 -14.47 35.14
N GLU A 186 11.95 -13.58 36.08
CA GLU A 186 11.94 -13.86 37.52
C GLU A 186 10.99 -15.01 37.88
N TRP A 187 9.83 -15.11 37.21
CA TRP A 187 8.89 -16.20 37.44
C TRP A 187 9.36 -17.54 36.83
N GLY A 188 9.88 -17.54 35.60
CA GLY A 188 10.17 -18.77 34.85
C GLY A 188 11.56 -19.37 35.10
N SER A 189 12.54 -18.59 35.57
CA SER A 189 13.91 -19.04 35.81
C SER A 189 14.00 -20.05 36.97
N SER A 190 14.90 -21.04 36.85
CA SER A 190 15.28 -21.91 37.98
C SER A 190 15.88 -21.14 39.17
N LEU A 191 16.45 -19.96 38.96
CA LEU A 191 17.01 -19.11 40.02
C LEU A 191 15.94 -18.30 40.77
N GLY A 192 14.80 -18.05 40.12
CA GLY A 192 13.65 -17.36 40.72
C GLY A 192 12.73 -18.32 41.48
N TYR A 193 12.04 -17.80 42.50
CA TYR A 193 10.99 -18.44 43.31
C TYR A 193 10.93 -19.99 43.23
N GLY A 194 11.59 -20.66 44.17
CA GLY A 194 11.57 -22.12 44.26
C GLY A 194 12.19 -22.78 43.03
N GLY A 195 13.50 -22.68 42.89
CA GLY A 195 14.25 -23.52 41.96
C GLY A 195 14.07 -25.01 42.29
N CYS A 196 14.15 -25.88 41.28
CA CYS A 196 14.09 -27.32 41.50
C CYS A 196 15.13 -27.75 42.54
N SER A 197 14.74 -28.62 43.47
CA SER A 197 15.72 -29.30 44.29
C SER A 197 16.63 -30.15 43.40
N LEU A 198 17.90 -30.33 43.80
CA LEU A 198 18.83 -31.20 43.07
C LEU A 198 18.40 -32.68 43.10
N ASP A 199 17.52 -33.04 44.04
CA ASP A 199 16.96 -34.38 44.20
C ASP A 199 15.78 -34.64 43.23
N ASP A 200 15.07 -33.60 42.78
CA ASP A 200 13.99 -33.68 41.78
C ASP A 200 14.53 -33.78 40.33
N SER A 201 15.43 -34.74 40.12
CA SER A 201 16.15 -34.97 38.86
C SER A 201 15.27 -35.26 37.63
N PHE A 202 13.97 -35.47 37.82
CA PHE A 202 12.98 -35.68 36.76
C PHE A 202 12.22 -34.40 36.36
N ALA A 203 12.25 -33.34 37.18
CA ALA A 203 11.53 -32.09 36.93
C ALA A 203 12.40 -31.07 36.17
N CYS A 204 13.60 -30.77 36.67
CA CYS A 204 14.50 -29.82 36.02
C CYS A 204 15.32 -30.48 34.91
N HIS A 205 14.82 -30.44 33.67
CA HIS A 205 15.63 -30.78 32.49
C HIS A 205 16.56 -29.59 32.14
N PRO A 206 17.89 -29.67 32.36
CA PRO A 206 18.78 -28.50 32.30
C PRO A 206 18.94 -27.90 30.90
N GLY A 207 18.53 -28.63 29.85
CA GLY A 207 18.43 -28.09 28.50
C GLY A 207 17.24 -27.15 28.27
N LEU A 208 16.15 -27.26 29.05
CA LEU A 208 14.99 -26.37 28.93
C LEU A 208 15.22 -25.05 29.67
N ASP A 209 15.81 -25.11 30.86
CA ASP A 209 16.15 -23.92 31.66
C ASP A 209 17.14 -23.01 30.91
N ARG A 210 18.23 -23.58 30.37
CA ARG A 210 19.17 -22.84 29.51
C ARG A 210 18.53 -22.29 28.24
N ALA A 211 17.54 -22.98 27.67
CA ALA A 211 16.79 -22.48 26.52
C ALA A 211 15.88 -21.30 26.91
N PHE A 212 15.24 -21.36 28.08
CA PHE A 212 14.48 -20.26 28.67
C PHE A 212 15.38 -19.03 28.91
N GLU A 213 16.51 -19.20 29.60
CA GLU A 213 17.47 -18.11 29.84
C GLU A 213 17.93 -17.45 28.53
N ALA A 214 18.27 -18.24 27.50
CA ALA A 214 18.66 -17.72 26.20
C ALA A 214 17.52 -16.94 25.50
N ILE A 215 16.29 -17.48 25.50
CA ILE A 215 15.11 -16.82 24.93
C ILE A 215 14.82 -15.49 25.63
N MET A 216 14.81 -15.49 26.96
CA MET A 216 14.54 -14.29 27.77
C MET A 216 15.65 -13.25 27.64
N THR A 217 16.92 -13.66 27.60
CA THR A 217 18.06 -12.77 27.33
C THR A 217 17.91 -12.09 25.96
N MET A 218 17.51 -12.83 24.92
CA MET A 218 17.24 -12.25 23.60
C MET A 218 16.02 -11.30 23.61
N ALA A 219 14.98 -11.60 24.39
CA ALA A 219 13.79 -10.74 24.52
C ALA A 219 14.12 -9.42 25.25
N ILE A 220 14.81 -9.48 26.39
CA ILE A 220 15.32 -8.34 27.15
C ILE A 220 16.22 -7.46 26.26
N THR A 221 17.18 -8.08 25.56
CA THR A 221 18.08 -7.38 24.63
C THR A 221 17.30 -6.69 23.50
N SER A 222 16.29 -7.37 22.94
CA SER A 222 15.45 -6.80 21.86
C SER A 222 14.61 -5.62 22.35
N ASN A 223 14.05 -5.68 23.57
CA ASN A 223 13.35 -4.56 24.21
C ASN A 223 14.26 -3.35 24.43
N LEU A 224 15.47 -3.57 24.96
CA LEU A 224 16.46 -2.50 25.20
C LEU A 224 16.89 -1.82 23.89
N PHE A 225 17.22 -2.58 22.85
CA PHE A 225 17.54 -2.01 21.54
C PHE A 225 16.34 -1.30 20.90
N MET A 226 15.12 -1.83 21.04
CA MET A 226 13.91 -1.18 20.53
C MET A 226 13.68 0.16 21.22
N ALA A 227 13.71 0.20 22.55
CA ALA A 227 13.54 1.42 23.34
C ALA A 227 14.60 2.47 22.98
N MET A 228 15.87 2.07 22.86
CA MET A 228 16.97 2.97 22.50
C MET A 228 16.84 3.53 21.08
N PHE A 229 16.64 2.68 20.06
CA PHE A 229 16.52 3.13 18.67
C PHE A 229 15.25 3.95 18.44
N ALA A 230 14.16 3.62 19.11
CA ALA A 230 12.91 4.37 19.05
C ALA A 230 13.03 5.74 19.74
N SER A 231 13.67 5.81 20.91
CA SER A 231 13.93 7.09 21.60
C SER A 231 14.82 8.02 20.77
N PHE A 232 15.84 7.46 20.11
CA PHE A 232 16.67 8.20 19.16
C PHE A 232 15.87 8.68 17.95
N LEU A 233 15.05 7.81 17.35
CA LEU A 233 14.19 8.19 16.22
C LEU A 233 13.14 9.25 16.61
N TRP A 234 12.59 9.18 17.83
CA TRP A 234 11.63 10.16 18.37
C TRP A 234 12.29 11.53 18.53
N LEU A 235 13.42 11.60 19.23
CA LEU A 235 14.21 12.84 19.39
C LEU A 235 14.58 13.45 18.04
N MET A 236 15.12 12.64 17.13
CA MET A 236 15.51 13.11 15.79
C MET A 236 14.28 13.52 14.95
N SER A 237 13.11 12.91 15.16
CA SER A 237 11.87 13.32 14.49
C SER A 237 11.33 14.65 15.04
N VAL A 238 11.42 14.91 16.34
CA VAL A 238 11.11 16.22 16.92
C VAL A 238 12.05 17.30 16.34
N LEU A 239 13.35 17.00 16.20
CA LEU A 239 14.34 17.95 15.69
C LEU A 239 14.25 18.22 14.17
N PHE A 240 14.00 17.18 13.35
CA PHE A 240 14.19 17.25 11.89
C PHE A 240 12.91 17.09 11.05
N SER A 241 11.77 16.66 11.61
CA SER A 241 10.52 16.53 10.83
C SER A 241 9.96 17.87 10.36
N GLY A 242 10.14 18.94 11.15
CA GLY A 242 9.72 20.29 10.78
C GLY A 242 10.50 20.86 9.59
N THR A 243 11.80 20.57 9.51
CA THR A 243 12.74 21.16 8.53
C THR A 243 12.96 20.29 7.29
N HIS A 244 12.93 18.96 7.40
CA HIS A 244 13.21 18.03 6.30
C HIS A 244 11.94 17.28 5.86
N GLN A 245 11.29 17.76 4.79
CA GLN A 245 10.09 17.13 4.20
C GLN A 245 10.25 15.62 3.87
N ASN A 246 11.47 15.17 3.56
CA ASN A 246 11.76 13.76 3.24
C ASN A 246 12.21 12.93 4.46
N TRP A 247 12.16 13.47 5.69
CA TRP A 247 12.62 12.80 6.91
C TRP A 247 12.00 11.41 7.11
N VAL A 248 10.68 11.29 6.91
CA VAL A 248 9.93 10.02 7.00
C VAL A 248 10.45 8.99 6.00
N PHE A 249 10.70 9.40 4.76
CA PHE A 249 11.24 8.51 3.73
C PHE A 249 12.67 8.08 4.06
N GLY A 250 13.52 8.96 4.60
CA GLY A 250 14.86 8.59 5.07
C GLY A 250 14.83 7.57 6.21
N CYS A 251 13.97 7.78 7.21
CA CYS A 251 13.89 6.97 8.43
C CYS A 251 13.28 5.56 8.23
N ARG A 252 12.74 5.25 7.04
CA ARG A 252 12.10 3.95 6.72
C ARG A 252 12.90 2.72 7.15
N HIS A 253 14.23 2.78 7.09
CA HIS A 253 15.11 1.68 7.50
C HIS A 253 15.15 1.49 9.02
N LEU A 254 15.24 2.58 9.79
CA LEU A 254 15.23 2.53 11.26
C LEU A 254 13.85 2.13 11.80
N LEU A 255 12.77 2.59 11.15
CA LEU A 255 11.41 2.13 11.40
C LEU A 255 11.24 0.62 11.16
N VAL A 256 11.84 0.06 10.10
CA VAL A 256 11.87 -1.40 9.88
C VAL A 256 12.65 -2.13 10.96
N ILE A 257 13.77 -1.58 11.45
CA ILE A 257 14.52 -2.17 12.57
C ILE A 257 13.65 -2.20 13.83
N CYS A 258 13.01 -1.09 14.20
CA CYS A 258 12.10 -1.02 15.36
C CYS A 258 10.93 -2.00 15.23
N HIS A 259 10.28 -2.07 14.05
CA HIS A 259 9.20 -3.02 13.80
C HIS A 259 9.67 -4.48 13.85
N THR A 260 10.86 -4.78 13.32
CA THR A 260 11.44 -6.14 13.37
C THR A 260 11.76 -6.53 14.80
N LEU A 261 12.31 -5.62 15.61
CA LEU A 261 12.55 -5.84 17.03
C LEU A 261 11.24 -6.08 17.80
N LEU A 262 10.16 -5.32 17.52
CA LEU A 262 8.84 -5.59 18.10
C LEU A 262 8.33 -7.00 17.77
N CYS A 263 8.50 -7.45 16.52
CA CYS A 263 8.15 -8.81 16.13
C CYS A 263 9.01 -9.88 16.82
N CYS A 264 10.31 -9.61 17.00
CA CYS A 264 11.21 -10.48 17.76
C CYS A 264 10.80 -10.55 19.24
N VAL A 265 10.52 -9.41 19.90
CA VAL A 265 10.01 -9.36 21.28
C VAL A 265 8.73 -10.17 21.42
N LEU A 266 7.77 -10.02 20.51
CA LEU A 266 6.51 -10.77 20.53
C LEU A 266 6.75 -12.29 20.43
N VAL A 267 7.52 -12.73 19.43
CA VAL A 267 7.80 -14.17 19.22
C VAL A 267 8.61 -14.77 20.37
N LEU A 268 9.64 -14.06 20.86
CA LEU A 268 10.47 -14.51 21.98
C LEU A 268 9.69 -14.52 23.30
N THR A 269 8.78 -13.58 23.54
CA THR A 269 7.93 -13.58 24.73
C THR A 269 6.94 -14.73 24.70
N ILE A 270 6.31 -15.01 23.55
CA ILE A 270 5.43 -16.18 23.36
C ILE A 270 6.22 -17.48 23.61
N ALA A 271 7.43 -17.62 23.04
CA ALA A 271 8.29 -18.78 23.28
C ALA A 271 8.71 -18.88 24.76
N GLY A 272 9.10 -17.77 25.38
CA GLY A 272 9.52 -17.68 26.78
C GLY A 272 8.42 -18.08 27.75
N VAL A 273 7.18 -17.60 27.56
CA VAL A 273 6.01 -18.03 28.35
C VAL A 273 5.77 -19.54 28.20
N GLY A 274 5.82 -20.06 26.97
CA GLY A 274 5.63 -21.50 26.72
C GLY A 274 6.69 -22.38 27.38
N VAL A 275 7.96 -21.99 27.33
CA VAL A 275 9.06 -22.74 28.00
C VAL A 275 9.00 -22.55 29.51
N GLY A 276 8.69 -21.34 30.03
CA GLY A 276 8.55 -21.07 31.45
C GLY A 276 7.41 -21.87 32.11
N ILE A 277 6.29 -22.02 31.41
CA ILE A 277 5.19 -22.92 31.83
C ILE A 277 5.69 -24.37 31.91
N LEU A 278 6.47 -24.83 30.92
CA LEU A 278 7.04 -26.19 30.91
C LEU A 278 8.11 -26.40 32.00
N THR A 279 8.93 -25.40 32.34
CA THR A 279 9.98 -25.51 33.37
C THR A 279 9.44 -25.39 34.80
N LYS A 280 8.40 -24.59 35.05
CA LYS A 280 7.84 -24.37 36.40
C LYS A 280 6.64 -25.24 36.76
N LEU A 281 5.87 -25.75 35.79
CA LEU A 281 4.69 -26.60 36.07
C LEU A 281 4.89 -28.10 35.78
N ALA A 282 6.02 -28.53 35.21
CA ALA A 282 6.38 -29.96 35.24
C ALA A 282 6.86 -30.35 36.65
N PRO A 283 6.46 -31.50 37.23
CA PRO A 283 5.66 -32.59 36.64
C PRO A 283 4.15 -32.51 36.96
N ASN A 284 3.63 -31.37 37.40
CA ASN A 284 2.22 -31.16 37.78
C ASN A 284 1.33 -31.06 36.53
N TRP A 285 1.03 -32.22 35.92
CA TRP A 285 0.32 -32.33 34.66
C TRP A 285 -1.04 -31.61 34.57
N PRO A 286 -1.93 -31.62 35.58
CA PRO A 286 -3.21 -30.89 35.49
C PRO A 286 -3.01 -29.38 35.32
N GLU A 287 -2.18 -28.78 36.16
CA GLU A 287 -1.84 -27.36 36.16
C GLU A 287 -1.13 -26.97 34.86
N LEU A 288 -0.16 -27.79 34.42
CA LEU A 288 0.55 -27.62 33.16
C LEU A 288 -0.40 -27.63 31.94
N VAL A 289 -1.35 -28.58 31.89
CA VAL A 289 -2.31 -28.68 30.80
C VAL A 289 -3.28 -27.50 30.80
N ILE A 290 -3.76 -27.05 31.96
CA ILE A 290 -4.65 -25.89 32.08
C ILE A 290 -3.92 -24.61 31.63
N ALA A 291 -2.69 -24.38 32.12
CA ALA A 291 -1.88 -23.22 31.77
C ALA A 291 -1.54 -23.18 30.28
N MET A 292 -1.09 -24.30 29.71
CA MET A 292 -0.80 -24.41 28.27
C MET A 292 -2.03 -24.24 27.41
N ALA A 293 -3.19 -24.78 27.80
CA ALA A 293 -4.44 -24.60 27.06
C ALA A 293 -4.88 -23.12 27.04
N PHE A 294 -4.86 -22.45 28.20
CA PHE A 294 -5.18 -21.02 28.32
C PHE A 294 -4.23 -20.14 27.51
N PHE A 295 -2.92 -20.38 27.63
CA PHE A 295 -1.88 -19.70 26.85
C PHE A 295 -2.08 -19.88 25.33
N LEU A 296 -2.32 -21.11 24.87
CA LEU A 296 -2.55 -21.39 23.44
C LEU A 296 -3.83 -20.74 22.93
N ILE A 297 -4.91 -20.70 23.71
CA ILE A 297 -6.15 -20.00 23.34
C ILE A 297 -5.87 -18.50 23.18
N ILE A 298 -5.23 -17.84 24.15
CA ILE A 298 -4.91 -16.41 24.07
C ILE A 298 -3.96 -16.11 22.89
N ALA A 299 -2.91 -16.91 22.71
CA ALA A 299 -1.97 -16.73 21.61
C ALA A 299 -2.65 -16.88 20.24
N VAL A 300 -3.45 -17.94 20.03
CA VAL A 300 -4.17 -18.17 18.78
C VAL A 300 -5.23 -17.08 18.52
N CYS A 301 -6.01 -16.69 19.53
CA CYS A 301 -7.01 -15.62 19.40
C CYS A 301 -6.37 -14.25 19.13
N GLY A 302 -5.30 -13.89 19.85
CA GLY A 302 -4.58 -12.63 19.65
C GLY A 302 -3.92 -12.53 18.27
N VAL A 303 -3.27 -13.60 17.82
CA VAL A 303 -2.69 -13.70 16.46
C VAL A 303 -3.80 -13.69 15.39
N TYR A 304 -4.91 -14.37 15.61
CA TYR A 304 -6.07 -14.33 14.71
C TYR A 304 -6.60 -12.90 14.54
N GLN A 305 -6.96 -12.22 15.63
CA GLN A 305 -7.51 -10.86 15.57
C GLN A 305 -6.52 -9.87 14.95
N SER A 306 -5.24 -9.93 15.34
CA SER A 306 -4.17 -9.11 14.76
C SER A 306 -4.03 -9.34 13.24
N SER A 307 -4.12 -10.59 12.78
CA SER A 307 -4.04 -10.92 11.36
C SER A 307 -5.25 -10.44 10.57
N VAL A 308 -6.46 -10.51 11.14
CA VAL A 308 -7.66 -9.96 10.51
C VAL A 308 -7.57 -8.43 10.42
N LEU A 309 -7.19 -7.75 11.51
CA LEU A 309 -7.04 -6.30 11.57
C LEU A 309 -5.99 -5.77 10.58
N ILE A 310 -4.81 -6.39 10.52
CA ILE A 310 -3.75 -5.98 9.57
C ILE A 310 -4.17 -6.25 8.12
N ALA A 311 -4.87 -7.36 7.85
CA ALA A 311 -5.34 -7.69 6.51
C ALA A 311 -6.51 -6.80 6.03
N THR A 312 -7.29 -6.21 6.94
CA THR A 312 -8.36 -5.24 6.58
C THR A 312 -7.83 -3.80 6.48
N GLN A 313 -6.96 -3.37 7.40
CA GLN A 313 -6.48 -1.99 7.48
C GLN A 313 -5.29 -1.70 6.55
N LEU A 314 -4.43 -2.70 6.28
CA LEU A 314 -3.20 -2.57 5.49
C LEU A 314 -3.14 -3.58 4.31
N PRO A 315 -4.20 -3.70 3.46
CA PRO A 315 -4.30 -4.79 2.49
C PRO A 315 -3.23 -4.78 1.38
N LEU A 316 -2.71 -3.59 1.01
CA LEU A 316 -1.66 -3.45 0.00
C LEU A 316 -0.30 -3.85 0.56
N GLU A 317 0.02 -3.34 1.75
CA GLU A 317 1.22 -3.66 2.50
C GLU A 317 1.27 -5.17 2.80
N TYR A 318 0.14 -5.73 3.25
CA TYR A 318 -0.06 -7.15 3.45
C TYR A 318 0.14 -7.98 2.17
N TYR A 319 -0.20 -7.46 0.99
CA TYR A 319 0.14 -8.12 -0.28
C TYR A 319 1.66 -8.21 -0.50
N HIS A 320 2.43 -7.24 -0.02
CA HIS A 320 3.88 -7.13 -0.22
C HIS A 320 4.78 -7.71 0.91
N PHE A 321 4.26 -7.93 2.12
CA PHE A 321 5.05 -8.49 3.25
C PHE A 321 5.84 -9.77 2.90
N PRO A 322 6.98 -10.04 3.55
CA PRO A 322 7.76 -11.25 3.30
C PRO A 322 7.01 -12.52 3.72
N LEU A 323 7.35 -13.66 3.10
CA LEU A 323 6.64 -14.93 3.33
C LEU A 323 6.73 -15.43 4.78
N TRP A 324 7.88 -15.24 5.45
CA TRP A 324 8.04 -15.65 6.85
C TRP A 324 7.06 -14.92 7.78
N PHE A 325 6.80 -13.63 7.53
CA PHE A 325 5.87 -12.84 8.31
C PHE A 325 4.41 -13.27 8.05
N LYS A 326 4.06 -13.47 6.76
CA LYS A 326 2.73 -13.95 6.35
C LYS A 326 2.38 -15.33 6.91
N TRP A 327 3.32 -16.26 6.96
CA TRP A 327 3.04 -17.64 7.40
C TRP A 327 3.34 -17.89 8.88
N GLY A 328 4.33 -17.21 9.45
CA GLY A 328 4.71 -17.35 10.86
C GLY A 328 3.92 -16.45 11.81
N ILE A 329 3.55 -15.23 11.38
CA ILE A 329 2.89 -14.25 12.25
C ILE A 329 1.43 -14.02 11.84
N LEU A 330 1.09 -13.90 10.55
CA LEU A 330 -0.30 -13.60 10.12
C LEU A 330 -0.94 -14.65 9.17
N PRO A 331 -1.01 -15.95 9.52
CA PRO A 331 -1.39 -16.99 8.56
C PRO A 331 -2.86 -16.95 8.13
N PHE A 332 -3.80 -16.67 9.06
CA PHE A 332 -5.24 -16.91 8.86
C PHE A 332 -5.86 -16.25 7.61
N PRO A 333 -5.57 -14.97 7.28
CA PRO A 333 -6.16 -14.31 6.12
C PRO A 333 -5.66 -14.85 4.77
N MET A 334 -4.56 -15.62 4.75
CA MET A 334 -4.07 -16.34 3.56
C MET A 334 -4.68 -17.73 3.39
N LEU A 335 -5.25 -18.35 4.43
CA LEU A 335 -5.76 -19.72 4.35
C LEU A 335 -6.96 -19.82 3.39
N THR A 336 -8.00 -19.03 3.63
CA THR A 336 -9.23 -19.10 2.82
C THR A 336 -9.07 -18.41 1.45
N LYS A 337 -9.81 -18.87 0.44
CA LYS A 337 -9.86 -18.21 -0.87
C LYS A 337 -10.56 -16.85 -0.77
N LYS A 338 -11.75 -16.81 -0.13
CA LYS A 338 -12.58 -15.60 0.05
C LYS A 338 -11.82 -14.46 0.73
N SER A 339 -10.97 -14.74 1.72
CA SER A 339 -10.13 -13.73 2.37
C SER A 339 -9.05 -13.20 1.41
N ARG A 340 -8.32 -14.08 0.72
CA ARG A 340 -7.31 -13.67 -0.28
C ARG A 340 -7.90 -12.81 -1.41
N ASP A 341 -9.08 -13.16 -1.89
CA ASP A 341 -9.77 -12.40 -2.93
C ASP A 341 -10.22 -11.01 -2.39
N LYS A 342 -10.75 -10.93 -1.15
CA LYS A 342 -11.09 -9.65 -0.49
C LYS A 342 -9.85 -8.76 -0.28
N ILE A 343 -8.75 -9.32 0.21
CA ILE A 343 -7.47 -8.62 0.40
C ILE A 343 -6.94 -8.11 -0.94
N ARG A 344 -7.01 -8.92 -2.01
CA ARG A 344 -6.58 -8.52 -3.35
C ARG A 344 -7.40 -7.33 -3.87
N ALA A 345 -8.72 -7.32 -3.66
CA ALA A 345 -9.58 -6.20 -4.02
C ALA A 345 -9.21 -4.92 -3.22
N GLY A 346 -9.11 -5.02 -1.88
CA GLY A 346 -8.70 -3.91 -1.02
C GLY A 346 -7.31 -3.35 -1.34
N ALA A 347 -6.36 -4.22 -1.71
CA ALA A 347 -5.03 -3.82 -2.17
C ALA A 347 -5.09 -2.98 -3.46
N HIS A 348 -5.93 -3.35 -4.43
CA HIS A 348 -6.11 -2.58 -5.67
C HIS A 348 -6.80 -1.23 -5.41
N GLN A 349 -7.77 -1.19 -4.49
CA GLN A 349 -8.42 0.05 -4.07
C GLN A 349 -7.41 1.00 -3.39
N ARG A 350 -6.67 0.51 -2.40
CA ARG A 350 -5.63 1.27 -1.67
C ARG A 350 -4.47 1.71 -2.58
N ALA A 351 -4.08 0.89 -3.56
CA ALA A 351 -3.07 1.28 -4.56
C ALA A 351 -3.57 2.41 -5.49
N LYS A 352 -4.83 2.35 -5.95
CA LYS A 352 -5.47 3.46 -6.70
C LYS A 352 -5.51 4.73 -5.86
N GLU A 353 -5.94 4.62 -4.61
CA GLU A 353 -6.05 5.75 -3.68
C GLU A 353 -4.69 6.39 -3.41
N LEU A 354 -3.67 5.61 -3.02
CA LEU A 354 -2.33 6.12 -2.79
C LEU A 354 -1.71 6.71 -4.07
N LYS A 355 -1.98 6.15 -5.26
CA LYS A 355 -1.57 6.76 -6.53
C LYS A 355 -2.27 8.11 -6.78
N ALA A 356 -3.55 8.23 -6.49
CA ALA A 356 -4.30 9.48 -6.63
C ALA A 356 -3.83 10.55 -5.63
N ARG A 357 -3.60 10.17 -4.36
CA ARG A 357 -2.98 11.04 -3.34
C ARG A 357 -1.59 11.50 -3.78
N ALA A 358 -0.72 10.59 -4.22
CA ALA A 358 0.63 10.91 -4.69
C ALA A 358 0.64 11.82 -5.93
N PHE A 359 -0.34 11.69 -6.83
CA PHE A 359 -0.51 12.62 -7.94
C PHE A 359 -0.97 14.00 -7.47
N LYS A 360 -1.92 14.08 -6.53
CA LYS A 360 -2.36 15.35 -5.90
C LYS A 360 -1.24 16.04 -5.12
N GLU A 361 -0.37 15.30 -4.43
CA GLU A 361 0.83 15.89 -3.81
C GLU A 361 1.81 16.41 -4.87
N ARG A 362 2.02 15.67 -5.97
CA ARG A 362 2.91 16.11 -7.06
C ARG A 362 2.41 17.40 -7.71
N THR A 363 1.10 17.56 -7.94
CA THR A 363 0.55 18.80 -8.50
C THR A 363 0.59 19.98 -7.53
N VAL A 364 0.55 19.76 -6.21
CA VAL A 364 0.69 20.82 -5.20
C VAL A 364 2.16 21.22 -4.99
N LEU A 365 3.09 20.26 -4.95
CA LEU A 365 4.52 20.50 -4.73
C LEU A 365 5.26 20.97 -6.00
N ASP A 366 4.72 20.65 -7.17
CA ASP A 366 5.20 21.11 -8.47
C ASP A 366 4.02 21.70 -9.28
N PRO A 367 3.62 22.95 -9.01
CA PRO A 367 2.51 23.59 -9.74
C PRO A 367 2.80 23.80 -11.23
N SER A 368 4.05 23.63 -11.70
CA SER A 368 4.35 23.61 -13.13
C SER A 368 3.74 22.37 -13.83
N VAL A 369 3.56 21.28 -13.09
CA VAL A 369 2.89 20.05 -13.57
C VAL A 369 1.36 20.21 -13.60
N SER A 370 0.77 21.13 -12.83
CA SER A 370 -0.68 21.40 -12.81
C SER A 370 -1.11 22.61 -13.65
N LEU A 371 -0.17 23.36 -14.23
CA LEU A 371 -0.47 24.53 -15.07
C LEU A 371 -0.03 24.38 -16.54
N LYS A 372 0.59 23.25 -16.93
CA LYS A 372 0.76 22.85 -18.34
C LYS A 372 -0.53 22.26 -18.98
N ASP A 373 -1.72 22.61 -18.49
CA ASP A 373 -2.97 22.52 -19.29
C ASP A 373 -2.91 23.44 -20.51
N SER A 374 -2.14 24.54 -20.43
CA SER A 374 -1.49 25.11 -21.61
C SER A 374 -0.39 24.17 -22.10
N PHE A 375 -0.78 23.01 -22.65
CA PHE A 375 0.14 22.08 -23.28
C PHE A 375 0.94 22.84 -24.34
N SER A 376 2.28 22.72 -24.26
CA SER A 376 3.16 23.23 -25.31
C SER A 376 2.74 22.65 -26.67
N PRO A 377 3.06 23.30 -27.80
CA PRO A 377 2.72 22.75 -29.12
C PRO A 377 3.20 21.29 -29.28
N ILE A 378 4.39 20.98 -28.75
CA ILE A 378 4.96 19.63 -28.70
C ILE A 378 4.17 18.72 -27.73
N GLY A 379 3.79 19.20 -26.55
CA GLY A 379 2.96 18.46 -25.59
C GLY A 379 1.59 18.05 -26.16
N ARG A 380 0.94 18.92 -26.94
CA ARG A 380 -0.32 18.60 -27.64
C ARG A 380 -0.11 17.52 -28.70
N LEU A 381 0.92 17.66 -29.54
CA LEU A 381 1.28 16.70 -30.56
C LEU A 381 1.60 15.31 -29.97
N LEU A 382 2.38 15.27 -28.88
CA LEU A 382 2.70 14.04 -28.15
C LEU A 382 1.45 13.39 -27.53
N ARG A 383 0.49 14.20 -27.03
CA ARG A 383 -0.79 13.70 -26.51
C ARG A 383 -1.67 13.11 -27.61
N ALA A 384 -1.81 13.82 -28.74
CA ALA A 384 -2.56 13.33 -29.90
C ALA A 384 -1.96 12.01 -30.45
N ALA A 385 -0.64 11.94 -30.59
CA ALA A 385 0.04 10.70 -31.00
C ALA A 385 -0.13 9.56 -29.97
N ALA A 386 -0.09 9.86 -28.66
CA ALA A 386 -0.38 8.87 -27.62
C ALA A 386 -1.83 8.35 -27.73
N ASP A 387 -2.79 9.24 -27.96
CA ASP A 387 -4.20 8.91 -28.12
C ASP A 387 -4.46 8.03 -29.36
N ASN A 388 -3.88 8.38 -30.52
CA ASN A 388 -3.95 7.59 -31.76
C ASN A 388 -3.37 6.16 -31.59
N ILE A 389 -2.34 5.99 -30.75
CA ILE A 389 -1.73 4.67 -30.44
C ILE A 389 -2.58 3.87 -29.43
N GLY A 390 -3.64 4.46 -28.86
CA GLY A 390 -4.45 3.85 -27.80
C GLY A 390 -3.75 3.88 -26.43
N LYS A 391 -3.06 4.99 -26.12
CA LYS A 391 -2.20 5.18 -24.93
C LYS A 391 -2.51 6.47 -24.16
N LYS A 392 -3.79 6.82 -24.06
CA LYS A 392 -4.30 8.03 -23.37
C LYS A 392 -3.67 8.27 -21.98
N ASP A 393 -3.64 7.22 -21.14
CA ASP A 393 -3.10 7.26 -19.78
C ASP A 393 -1.55 7.34 -19.69
N HIS A 394 -0.84 7.45 -20.81
CA HIS A 394 0.62 7.44 -20.81
C HIS A 394 1.21 8.82 -20.44
N ASP A 395 2.23 8.82 -19.58
CA ASP A 395 2.94 10.03 -19.17
C ASP A 395 3.93 10.48 -20.24
N ILE A 396 3.48 11.41 -21.09
CA ILE A 396 4.27 12.04 -22.15
C ILE A 396 5.25 13.11 -21.64
N SER A 397 5.14 13.56 -20.39
CA SER A 397 5.97 14.66 -19.86
C SER A 397 7.47 14.34 -19.90
N GLN A 398 7.81 13.05 -19.78
CA GLN A 398 9.18 12.56 -19.92
C GLN A 398 9.74 12.67 -21.34
N TYR A 399 8.90 12.77 -22.37
CA TYR A 399 9.32 12.96 -23.76
C TYR A 399 9.39 14.44 -24.10
N GLU A 400 8.41 15.23 -23.66
CA GLU A 400 8.42 16.69 -23.77
C GLU A 400 9.68 17.28 -23.12
N ALA A 401 9.97 16.92 -21.86
CA ALA A 401 11.15 17.39 -21.14
C ALA A 401 12.50 16.94 -21.73
N ARG A 402 12.53 15.90 -22.58
CA ARG A 402 13.74 15.50 -23.32
C ARG A 402 13.94 16.34 -24.58
N LEU A 403 12.85 16.68 -25.27
CA LEU A 403 12.87 17.54 -26.45
C LEU A 403 13.18 18.99 -26.03
N GLU A 404 12.53 19.49 -24.98
CA GLU A 404 12.72 20.81 -24.38
C GLU A 404 14.17 21.02 -23.89
N LYS A 405 14.80 19.98 -23.32
CA LYS A 405 16.22 20.00 -22.91
C LYS A 405 17.18 20.17 -24.08
N ASP A 406 16.88 19.54 -25.21
CA ASP A 406 17.69 19.64 -26.44
C ASP A 406 17.18 20.79 -27.36
N TRP A 407 16.50 21.78 -26.74
CA TRP A 407 16.03 23.07 -27.28
C TRP A 407 14.90 23.01 -28.32
N TYR A 408 14.22 21.88 -28.47
CA TYR A 408 13.01 21.79 -29.27
C TYR A 408 11.80 22.31 -28.49
N THR A 409 11.24 23.42 -28.96
CA THR A 409 10.12 24.15 -28.31
C THR A 409 8.89 24.26 -29.19
N LYS A 410 9.05 24.08 -30.51
CA LYS A 410 7.96 24.18 -31.50
C LYS A 410 7.74 22.87 -32.26
N THR A 411 6.52 22.65 -32.74
CA THR A 411 6.22 21.54 -33.67
C THR A 411 6.91 21.71 -35.03
N GLU A 412 7.15 22.96 -35.46
CA GLU A 412 7.87 23.32 -36.69
C GLU A 412 9.26 22.67 -36.76
N GLU A 413 10.00 22.70 -35.64
CA GLU A 413 11.36 22.15 -35.53
C GLU A 413 11.37 20.62 -35.72
N LEU A 414 10.30 19.95 -35.27
CA LEU A 414 10.11 18.50 -35.41
C LEU A 414 9.73 18.09 -36.84
N LYS A 415 9.16 18.98 -37.68
CA LYS A 415 8.76 18.66 -39.07
C LYS A 415 9.95 18.27 -39.95
N SER A 416 11.15 18.74 -39.62
CA SER A 416 12.39 18.38 -40.31
C SER A 416 13.02 17.05 -39.87
N MET A 417 12.48 16.40 -38.83
CA MET A 417 13.08 15.19 -38.25
C MET A 417 12.56 13.90 -38.87
N THR A 418 13.48 12.96 -39.12
CA THR A 418 13.12 11.57 -39.42
C THR A 418 12.72 10.80 -38.17
N VAL A 419 11.95 9.73 -38.35
CA VAL A 419 11.55 8.79 -37.29
C VAL A 419 12.74 8.32 -36.45
N ASP A 420 13.89 7.99 -37.07
CA ASP A 420 15.06 7.47 -36.35
C ASP A 420 15.79 8.54 -35.48
N ILE A 421 15.50 9.83 -35.68
CA ILE A 421 15.92 10.91 -34.78
C ILE A 421 14.91 11.01 -33.61
N LEU A 422 13.61 11.09 -33.91
CA LEU A 422 12.54 11.15 -32.91
C LEU A 422 12.57 9.94 -31.96
N ALA A 423 12.89 8.75 -32.47
CA ALA A 423 13.03 7.49 -31.73
C ALA A 423 14.17 7.47 -30.69
N ARG A 424 15.02 8.51 -30.63
CA ARG A 424 16.01 8.71 -29.56
C ARG A 424 15.36 9.29 -28.28
N TYR A 425 14.31 10.10 -28.44
CA TYR A 425 13.63 10.79 -27.35
C TYR A 425 12.47 9.96 -26.80
N MET A 426 11.70 9.31 -27.69
CA MET A 426 10.48 8.57 -27.40
C MET A 426 10.49 7.17 -28.07
N PRO A 427 9.61 6.21 -27.67
CA PRO A 427 9.56 4.88 -28.30
C PRO A 427 9.24 4.94 -29.80
N ARG A 428 9.82 4.05 -30.63
CA ARG A 428 9.70 4.09 -32.10
C ARG A 428 8.25 4.26 -32.59
N ARG A 429 7.30 3.47 -32.09
CA ARG A 429 5.87 3.58 -32.46
C ARG A 429 5.24 4.95 -32.16
N MET A 430 5.76 5.70 -31.19
CA MET A 430 5.34 7.08 -30.92
C MET A 430 6.04 8.07 -31.86
N ALA A 431 7.32 7.86 -32.17
CA ALA A 431 8.03 8.62 -33.19
C ALA A 431 7.40 8.45 -34.59
N ASP A 432 6.96 7.24 -34.95
CA ASP A 432 6.24 6.93 -36.19
C ASP A 432 4.95 7.78 -36.31
N GLU A 433 4.11 7.80 -35.27
CA GLU A 433 2.81 8.51 -35.28
C GLU A 433 2.96 10.04 -35.11
N VAL A 434 3.96 10.51 -34.36
CA VAL A 434 4.32 11.94 -34.29
C VAL A 434 4.77 12.44 -35.65
N HIS A 435 5.66 11.73 -36.33
CA HIS A 435 6.12 12.08 -37.68
C HIS A 435 4.94 12.06 -38.66
N ARG A 436 4.09 11.02 -38.63
CA ARG A 436 2.88 10.94 -39.44
C ARG A 436 1.93 12.12 -39.24
N THR A 437 1.71 12.55 -38.00
CA THR A 437 0.82 13.68 -37.68
C THR A 437 1.41 14.99 -38.22
N LEU A 438 2.73 15.19 -38.07
CA LEU A 438 3.44 16.35 -38.60
C LEU A 438 3.42 16.44 -40.13
N THR A 439 3.46 15.29 -40.84
CA THR A 439 3.33 15.24 -42.30
C THR A 439 1.90 15.54 -42.74
N LEU A 440 0.88 15.00 -42.05
CA LEU A 440 -0.53 15.29 -42.35
C LEU A 440 -0.89 16.77 -42.14
N GLU A 441 -0.29 17.44 -41.15
CA GLU A 441 -0.38 18.91 -41.02
C GLU A 441 0.28 19.68 -42.18
N LEU A 442 1.23 19.08 -42.90
CA LEU A 442 1.95 19.73 -44.01
C LEU A 442 1.11 19.73 -45.28
N ASP A 443 0.39 18.63 -45.53
CA ASP A 443 -0.43 18.42 -46.73
C ASP A 443 -1.80 19.15 -46.68
N SER A 444 -2.15 19.75 -45.53
CA SER A 444 -3.43 20.47 -45.32
C SER A 444 -3.25 21.92 -44.81
N PRO A 445 -2.60 22.82 -45.57
CA PRO A 445 -2.24 24.18 -45.11
C PRO A 445 -3.41 25.19 -45.03
N THR A 446 -4.66 24.78 -45.30
CA THR A 446 -5.79 25.70 -45.60
C THR A 446 -6.82 25.90 -44.49
N LEU A 447 -6.63 25.35 -43.28
CA LEU A 447 -7.67 25.34 -42.23
C LEU A 447 -7.33 26.01 -40.89
N ASN A 448 -6.11 26.51 -40.68
CA ASN A 448 -5.62 26.89 -39.35
C ASN A 448 -5.84 28.35 -38.90
N GLU A 449 -6.52 29.21 -39.67
CA GLU A 449 -6.94 30.55 -39.19
C GLU A 449 -8.33 30.56 -38.53
N ALA A 450 -9.16 29.53 -38.76
CA ALA A 450 -10.42 29.34 -38.04
C ALA A 450 -10.21 28.37 -36.86
N GLY A 451 -10.33 28.86 -35.62
CA GLY A 451 -10.05 28.11 -34.40
C GLY A 451 -11.07 27.02 -34.04
N GLY A 452 -11.37 26.09 -34.96
CA GLY A 452 -12.31 25.00 -34.79
C GLY A 452 -11.65 23.63 -34.98
N LEU A 453 -11.31 22.96 -33.87
CA LEU A 453 -10.92 21.54 -33.90
C LEU A 453 -12.15 20.71 -34.27
N ILE A 454 -12.26 20.31 -35.55
CA ILE A 454 -13.32 19.38 -36.00
C ILE A 454 -13.03 18.01 -35.41
N SER A 455 -13.57 17.75 -34.22
CA SER A 455 -13.56 16.43 -33.61
C SER A 455 -14.50 15.52 -34.40
N VAL A 456 -13.94 14.74 -35.33
CA VAL A 456 -14.67 13.67 -36.02
C VAL A 456 -15.01 12.59 -34.99
N SER A 457 -16.16 12.75 -34.34
CA SER A 457 -16.72 11.77 -33.42
C SER A 457 -17.17 10.55 -34.22
N ILE A 458 -16.31 9.53 -34.32
CA ILE A 458 -16.69 8.23 -34.88
C ILE A 458 -17.88 7.73 -34.08
N GLY A 459 -19.01 7.54 -34.78
CA GLY A 459 -20.29 7.15 -34.18
C GLY A 459 -20.15 5.89 -33.31
N ARG A 460 -20.81 5.90 -32.16
CA ARG A 460 -20.85 4.75 -31.25
C ARG A 460 -21.70 3.66 -31.90
N GLY A 461 -21.05 2.71 -32.57
CA GLY A 461 -21.74 1.60 -33.24
C GLY A 461 -22.67 0.85 -32.28
N GLU A 462 -23.96 0.88 -32.58
CA GLU A 462 -24.96 0.06 -31.91
C GLU A 462 -24.84 -1.39 -32.40
N VAL A 463 -25.17 -2.32 -31.51
CA VAL A 463 -25.13 -3.76 -31.77
C VAL A 463 -26.53 -4.30 -31.50
N ASP A 464 -27.35 -4.29 -32.55
CA ASP A 464 -28.66 -4.92 -32.51
C ASP A 464 -28.49 -6.45 -32.43
N ASP A 465 -29.09 -7.05 -31.41
CA ASP A 465 -29.21 -8.50 -31.31
C ASP A 465 -30.47 -8.95 -32.05
N ASP A 466 -30.29 -9.33 -33.32
CA ASP A 466 -31.32 -9.93 -34.18
C ASP A 466 -31.63 -11.36 -33.69
N ASP A 467 -32.91 -11.78 -33.74
CA ASP A 467 -33.44 -13.00 -33.11
C ASP A 467 -32.80 -14.30 -33.64
N ASN A 468 -32.10 -14.25 -34.77
CA ASN A 468 -31.34 -15.37 -35.33
C ASN A 468 -29.91 -15.52 -34.75
N GLY A 469 -29.46 -14.60 -33.88
CA GLY A 469 -28.17 -14.68 -33.18
C GLY A 469 -26.94 -14.26 -34.00
N GLU A 470 -27.10 -13.77 -35.23
CA GLU A 470 -26.02 -13.11 -35.98
C GLU A 470 -25.87 -11.64 -35.56
N LYS A 471 -24.88 -11.34 -34.71
CA LYS A 471 -24.54 -9.95 -34.35
C LYS A 471 -24.02 -9.18 -35.57
N ARG A 472 -24.85 -8.33 -36.16
CA ARG A 472 -24.47 -7.37 -37.21
C ARG A 472 -24.14 -6.01 -36.60
N VAL A 473 -22.97 -5.47 -36.92
CA VAL A 473 -22.59 -4.10 -36.57
C VAL A 473 -22.85 -3.20 -37.78
N SER A 474 -23.75 -2.24 -37.65
CA SER A 474 -23.98 -1.22 -38.66
C SER A 474 -23.29 0.09 -38.28
N TRP A 475 -22.83 0.85 -39.27
CA TRP A 475 -22.18 2.15 -39.08
C TRP A 475 -22.98 3.21 -39.82
N LYS A 476 -23.73 4.04 -39.09
CA LYS A 476 -24.27 5.29 -39.64
C LYS A 476 -23.19 6.35 -39.62
N ILE A 477 -23.16 7.16 -40.67
CA ILE A 477 -22.35 8.37 -40.78
C ILE A 477 -23.33 9.51 -40.95
N ASP A 478 -23.68 10.16 -39.83
CA ASP A 478 -24.68 11.22 -39.82
C ASP A 478 -24.07 12.52 -40.36
N LEU A 479 -24.36 12.80 -41.63
CA LEU A 479 -23.95 14.02 -42.35
C LEU A 479 -25.02 15.10 -42.19
N SER A 480 -25.20 15.57 -40.94
CA SER A 480 -26.15 16.62 -40.58
C SER A 480 -25.52 17.64 -39.64
N ASP A 481 -24.89 18.66 -40.22
CA ASP A 481 -25.14 20.08 -39.90
C ASP A 481 -24.14 21.00 -40.63
N ALA A 482 -24.53 21.40 -41.84
CA ALA A 482 -23.85 22.42 -42.64
C ALA A 482 -24.91 23.36 -43.28
N GLN A 483 -25.84 23.85 -42.46
CA GLN A 483 -26.91 24.72 -42.93
C GLN A 483 -26.36 26.15 -43.13
N MET A 484 -26.51 26.67 -44.35
CA MET A 484 -26.10 28.04 -44.69
C MET A 484 -26.82 29.09 -43.83
N ARG A 485 -26.09 30.14 -43.45
CA ARG A 485 -26.67 31.44 -43.11
C ARG A 485 -25.97 32.52 -43.92
N ASP A 486 -26.65 32.98 -44.97
CA ASP A 486 -26.33 34.27 -45.58
C ASP A 486 -26.91 35.39 -44.71
N THR A 487 -26.07 36.29 -44.20
CA THR A 487 -26.43 37.69 -43.86
C THR A 487 -25.17 38.53 -43.66
#